data_AF-A0A949I8B5-F1
#
_entry.id   AF-A0A949I8B5-F1
#
_cell.length_a   1.000
_cell.length_b   1.000
_cell.length_c   1.000
_cell.angle_alpha   90.00
_cell.angle_beta   90.00
_cell.angle_gamma   90.00
#
_symmetry.space_group_name_H-M   'P 1'
#
loop_
_entity.id
_entity.type
_entity.pdbx_description
1 polymer ?
#
loop_
_entity_poly.entity_id
_entity_poly.type
_entity_poly.pdbx_seq_one_letter_code
_entity_poly.pdbx_strand_id
1 'polypeptide(L)'
;MMKRIIIDALLFLAILLLPPLAPLIVAFFLSYYFESFYEIIFVGIFIDSLYGRSLSGFYDFSHLATFISAVLFVLSIFAKKRLKFHSDR
;
A
#
# COMPACT_ATOMS: atom_id res chain seq x y z
N MET A 1 15.48 11.69 -3.99
CA MET A 1 15.92 10.49 -3.24
C MET A 1 15.68 10.61 -1.74
N MET A 2 16.26 11.58 -1.04
CA MET A 2 16.14 11.68 0.44
C MET A 2 14.69 11.69 0.96
N LYS A 3 13.78 12.39 0.28
CA LYS A 3 12.35 12.40 0.62
C LYS A 3 11.67 11.02 0.53
N ARG A 4 12.04 10.17 -0.44
CA ARG A 4 11.47 8.81 -0.59
C ARG A 4 11.92 7.92 0.57
N ILE A 5 13.22 7.91 0.88
CA ILE A 5 13.79 7.12 1.97
C ILE A 5 13.11 7.45 3.31
N ILE A 6 12.89 8.74 3.59
CA ILE A 6 12.19 9.18 4.82
C ILE A 6 10.75 8.67 4.84
N ILE A 7 10.04 8.75 3.71
CA ILE A 7 8.66 8.28 3.61
C ILE A 7 8.59 6.75 3.76
N ASP A 8 9.52 6.01 3.16
CA ASP A 8 9.57 4.56 3.27
C ASP A 8 9.86 4.13 4.73
N ALA A 9 10.76 4.85 5.42
CA ALA A 9 11.03 4.63 6.84
C ALA A 9 9.81 4.95 7.72
N LEU A 10 9.10 6.04 7.43
CA LEU A 10 7.84 6.40 8.12
C LEU A 10 6.74 5.39 7.86
N LEU A 11 6.63 4.87 6.63
CA LEU A 11 5.66 3.85 6.26
C LEU A 11 5.97 2.53 6.98
N PHE A 12 7.23 2.16 7.08
CA PHE A 12 7.66 0.99 7.86
C PHE A 12 7.32 1.14 9.35
N LEU A 13 7.59 2.31 9.94
CA LEU A 13 7.18 2.60 11.32
C LEU A 13 5.65 2.56 11.49
N ALA A 14 4.91 3.08 10.51
CA ALA A 14 3.44 3.04 10.50
C ALA A 14 2.89 1.61 10.51
N ILE A 15 3.55 0.66 9.84
CA ILE A 15 3.15 -0.76 9.89
C ILE A 15 3.21 -1.31 11.31
N LEU A 16 4.18 -0.89 12.12
CA LEU A 16 4.40 -1.40 13.47
C LEU A 16 3.53 -0.71 14.53
N LEU A 17 3.27 0.59 14.35
CA LEU A 17 2.64 1.46 15.35
C LEU A 17 1.14 1.64 15.16
N LEU A 18 0.63 1.56 13.93
CA LEU A 18 -0.76 1.85 13.60
C LEU A 18 -1.57 0.58 13.32
N PRO A 19 -2.92 0.67 13.40
CA PRO A 19 -3.79 -0.42 12.97
C PRO A 19 -3.50 -0.80 11.50
N PRO A 20 -3.53 -2.09 11.11
CA PRO A 20 -3.06 -2.57 9.80
C PRO A 20 -3.68 -1.87 8.57
N LEU A 21 -4.90 -1.36 8.70
CA LEU A 21 -5.59 -0.63 7.64
C LEU A 21 -4.95 0.73 7.33
N ALA A 22 -4.42 1.42 8.36
CA ALA A 22 -3.84 2.75 8.21
C ALA A 22 -2.60 2.80 7.29
N PRO A 23 -1.55 1.99 7.47
CA PRO A 23 -0.39 1.99 6.57
C PRO A 23 -0.77 1.59 5.14
N LEU A 24 -1.79 0.75 4.97
CA LEU A 24 -2.27 0.32 3.66
C LEU A 24 -2.97 1.45 2.89
N ILE A 25 -3.80 2.26 3.59
CA ILE A 25 -4.41 3.47 3.03
C ILE A 25 -3.32 4.50 2.67
N VAL A 26 -2.35 4.73 3.58
CA VAL A 26 -1.24 5.66 3.33
C VAL A 26 -0.44 5.22 2.10
N ALA A 27 -0.09 3.93 2.01
CA ALA A 27 0.63 3.38 0.86
C ALA A 27 -0.14 3.55 -0.45
N PHE A 28 -1.46 3.44 -0.44
CA PHE A 28 -2.29 3.71 -1.62
C PHE A 28 -2.16 5.16 -2.11
N PHE A 29 -2.30 6.15 -1.22
CA PHE A 29 -2.12 7.56 -1.58
C PHE A 29 -0.70 7.87 -2.05
N LEU A 30 0.32 7.30 -1.38
CA LEU A 30 1.72 7.42 -1.81
C LEU A 30 1.94 6.80 -3.18
N SER A 31 1.26 5.70 -3.49
CA SER A 31 1.31 5.07 -4.81
C SER A 31 0.73 5.93 -5.92
N TYR A 32 -0.22 6.82 -5.59
CA TYR A 32 -0.71 7.83 -6.52
C TYR A 32 0.30 8.99 -6.66
N TYR A 33 0.90 9.44 -5.57
CA TYR A 33 1.82 10.58 -5.55
C TYR A 33 3.18 10.31 -6.23
N PHE A 34 3.78 9.15 -5.99
CA PHE A 34 5.08 8.78 -6.59
C PHE A 34 4.89 8.02 -7.89
N GLU A 35 5.61 8.39 -8.96
CA GLU A 35 5.43 7.77 -10.29
C GLU A 35 5.53 6.24 -10.26
N SER A 36 6.49 5.70 -9.52
CA SER A 36 6.62 4.27 -9.27
C SER A 36 6.77 4.04 -7.77
N PHE A 37 5.78 3.38 -7.14
CA PHE A 37 5.78 3.07 -5.70
C PHE A 37 5.41 1.59 -5.52
N TYR A 38 6.38 0.71 -5.72
CA TYR A 38 6.22 -0.74 -5.56
C TYR A 38 6.17 -1.16 -4.09
N GLU A 39 6.58 -0.24 -3.20
CA GLU A 39 6.63 -0.38 -1.74
C GLU A 39 5.25 -0.75 -1.15
N ILE A 40 4.14 -0.39 -1.82
CA ILE A 40 2.78 -0.80 -1.42
C ILE A 40 2.59 -2.33 -1.36
N ILE A 41 3.25 -3.09 -2.24
CA ILE A 41 3.14 -4.56 -2.25
C ILE A 41 3.83 -5.12 -0.99
N PHE A 42 5.00 -4.56 -0.64
CA PHE A 42 5.72 -4.95 0.56
C PHE A 42 4.95 -4.62 1.83
N VAL A 43 4.20 -3.51 1.86
CA VAL A 43 3.30 -3.19 2.98
C VAL A 43 2.28 -4.29 3.21
N GLY A 44 1.63 -4.80 2.15
CA GLY A 44 0.68 -5.91 2.26
C GLY A 44 1.32 -7.19 2.81
N ILE A 45 2.52 -7.53 2.31
CA ILE A 45 3.28 -8.70 2.78
C ILE A 45 3.65 -8.56 4.27
N PHE A 46 4.14 -7.39 4.69
CA PHE A 46 4.48 -7.16 6.09
C PHE A 46 3.25 -7.21 6.99
N ILE A 47 2.12 -6.66 6.55
CA ILE A 47 0.87 -6.73 7.30
C ILE A 47 0.41 -8.18 7.46
N ASP A 48 0.40 -8.97 6.39
CA ASP A 48 0.01 -10.39 6.49
C ASP A 48 1.00 -11.18 7.36
N SER A 49 2.30 -10.90 7.24
CA SER A 49 3.34 -11.57 8.04
C SER A 49 3.23 -11.25 9.54
N LEU A 50 2.84 -10.02 9.89
CA LEU A 50 2.78 -9.56 11.28
C LEU A 50 1.40 -9.79 11.91
N TYR A 51 0.33 -9.62 11.13
CA TYR A 51 -1.06 -9.55 11.60
C TYR A 51 -2.00 -10.56 10.92
N GLY A 52 -1.54 -11.35 9.94
CA GLY A 52 -2.39 -12.23 9.14
C GLY A 52 -3.18 -13.27 9.93
N ARG A 53 -2.66 -13.74 11.08
CA ARG A 53 -3.40 -14.63 12.01
C ARG A 53 -4.41 -13.90 12.90
N SER A 54 -4.26 -12.59 13.09
CA SER A 54 -5.23 -11.78 13.84
C SER A 54 -6.40 -11.33 12.96
N LEU A 55 -6.18 -11.27 11.65
CA LEU A 55 -7.19 -10.92 10.63
C LEU A 55 -8.01 -12.13 10.15
N SER A 56 -7.60 -13.35 10.50
CA SER A 56 -8.23 -14.62 10.05
C SER A 56 -9.63 -14.89 10.61
N GLY A 57 -10.22 -13.97 11.38
CA GLY A 57 -11.65 -14.02 11.71
C GLY A 57 -12.56 -13.78 10.50
N PHE A 58 -12.03 -13.29 9.37
CA PHE A 58 -12.80 -12.88 8.19
C PHE A 58 -12.73 -13.83 6.98
N TYR A 59 -12.29 -15.08 7.19
CA TYR A 59 -12.01 -16.19 6.24
C TYR A 59 -10.54 -16.61 6.47
N ASP A 60 -10.23 -17.91 6.43
CA ASP A 60 -8.89 -18.52 6.59
C ASP A 60 -7.82 -18.06 5.56
N PHE A 61 -8.05 -16.93 4.89
CA PHE A 61 -7.19 -16.37 3.88
C PHE A 61 -6.02 -15.60 4.49
N SER A 62 -4.94 -16.32 4.75
CA SER A 62 -3.71 -15.83 5.42
C SER A 62 -2.96 -14.72 4.65
N HIS A 63 -3.37 -14.40 3.42
CA HIS A 63 -2.69 -13.46 2.51
C HIS A 63 -3.59 -12.34 1.99
N LEU A 64 -4.62 -11.97 2.77
CA LEU A 64 -5.66 -11.04 2.35
C LEU A 64 -5.10 -9.62 2.15
N ALA A 65 -4.22 -9.12 3.01
CA ALA A 65 -3.67 -7.77 2.87
C ALA A 65 -2.73 -7.65 1.67
N THR A 66 -1.96 -8.69 1.38
CA THR A 66 -1.11 -8.78 0.18
C THR A 66 -1.97 -8.72 -1.07
N PHE A 67 -3.06 -9.50 -1.14
CA PHE A 67 -3.98 -9.45 -2.27
C PHE A 67 -4.60 -8.06 -2.46
N ILE A 68 -5.10 -7.45 -1.38
CA ILE A 68 -5.66 -6.09 -1.44
C ILE A 68 -4.59 -5.09 -1.91
N SER A 69 -3.38 -5.15 -1.36
CA SER A 69 -2.30 -4.24 -1.74
C SER A 69 -1.92 -4.34 -3.23
N ALA A 70 -1.94 -5.55 -3.78
CA ALA A 70 -1.69 -5.80 -5.20
C ALA A 70 -2.81 -5.22 -6.07
N VAL A 71 -4.07 -5.43 -5.69
CA VAL A 71 -5.23 -4.84 -6.37
C VAL A 71 -5.15 -3.31 -6.33
N LEU A 72 -4.85 -2.72 -5.18
CA LEU A 72 -4.69 -1.27 -5.02
C LEU A 72 -3.56 -0.70 -5.88
N PHE A 73 -2.44 -1.41 -5.98
CA PHE A 73 -1.33 -1.02 -6.86
C PHE A 73 -1.75 -1.02 -8.33
N VAL A 74 -2.45 -2.06 -8.78
CA VAL A 74 -2.97 -2.13 -10.15
C VAL A 74 -3.96 -0.99 -10.40
N LEU A 75 -4.88 -0.74 -9.47
CA LEU A 75 -5.85 0.35 -9.56
C LEU A 75 -5.16 1.72 -9.61
N SER A 76 -4.09 1.94 -8.85
CA SER A 76 -3.37 3.22 -8.85
C SER A 76 -2.67 3.49 -10.18
N ILE A 77 -2.17 2.45 -10.87
CA ILE A 77 -1.64 2.56 -12.24
C ILE A 77 -2.75 2.99 -13.21
N PHE A 78 -3.92 2.34 -13.16
CA PHE A 78 -5.04 2.69 -14.02
C PHE A 78 -5.57 4.10 -13.74
N ALA A 79 -5.72 4.46 -12.47
CA ALA A 79 -6.16 5.78 -12.03
C ALA A 79 -5.22 6.87 -12.55
N LYS A 80 -3.90 6.68 -12.42
CA LYS A 80 -2.91 7.61 -12.97
C LYS A 80 -3.02 7.78 -14.48
N LYS A 81 -3.19 6.67 -15.23
CA LYS A 81 -3.36 6.75 -16.69
C LYS A 81 -4.58 7.58 -17.07
N ARG A 82 -5.70 7.46 -16.35
CA ARG A 82 -6.91 8.24 -16.60
C ARG A 82 -6.79 9.71 -16.17
N LEU A 83 -6.09 9.98 -15.07
CA LEU A 83 -5.94 11.33 -14.51
C LEU A 83 -4.89 12.18 -15.23
N LYS A 84 -3.75 11.63 -15.66
CA LYS A 84 -2.78 12.36 -16.51
C LYS A 84 -3.40 12.79 -17.84
N PHE A 85 -4.29 11.97 -18.42
CA PHE A 85 -5.02 12.31 -19.64
C PHE A 85 -5.98 13.51 -19.51
N HIS A 86 -6.32 13.93 -18.29
CA HIS A 86 -7.17 15.11 -18.04
C HIS A 86 -6.39 16.37 -17.67
N SER A 87 -5.08 16.25 -17.40
CA SER A 87 -4.23 17.39 -17.05
C SER A 87 -3.51 18.01 -18.25
N ASP A 88 -3.53 17.34 -19.40
CA ASP A 88 -2.93 17.78 -20.68
C ASP A 88 -3.98 18.28 -21.70
N ARG A 89 -5.19 18.64 -21.25
CA ARG A 89 -6.20 19.37 -22.04
C ARG A 89 -6.48 20.71 -21.40
#